data_AF-E4XH13-F1
#
_entry.id   AF-E4XH13-F1
#
_cell.length_a   1.000
_cell.length_b   1.000
_cell.length_c   1.000
_cell.angle_alpha   90.00
_cell.angle_beta   90.00
_cell.angle_gamma   90.00
#
_symmetry.space_group_name_H-M   'P 1'
#
loop_
_entity.id
_entity.type
_entity.pdbx_description
1 polymer ?
#
loop_
_entity_poly.entity_id
_entity_poly.type
_entity_poly.pdbx_seq_one_letter_code
_entity_poly.pdbx_strand_id
1 'polypeptide(L)'
;METVLLDWMHREAARAADKNADHEKKIKEVESQLDELLDCAIAQLNVYKKVMGQFSNSDRKAHEVTRECAKQNKDNLELLKKIEEGAKIVEHYEKKRLELEKKRIEEEKYMKMREEAQMRLWELGVQSIAEEESENMAPGEKEPSSRG
;
A
#
# COMPACT_ATOMS: atom_id res chain seq x y z
N MET A 1 -27.95 -17.58 1.28
CA MET A 1 -26.62 -17.83 0.67
C MET A 1 -25.81 -16.55 0.45
N GLU A 2 -26.40 -15.35 0.60
CA GLU A 2 -25.70 -14.04 0.50
C GLU A 2 -24.88 -13.62 1.74
N THR A 3 -25.04 -14.25 2.90
CA THR A 3 -24.39 -13.83 4.16
C THR A 3 -22.96 -14.34 4.35
N VAL A 4 -22.65 -15.55 3.83
CA VAL A 4 -21.35 -16.20 4.05
C VAL A 4 -20.23 -15.56 3.22
N LEU A 5 -20.55 -15.08 2.01
CA LEU A 5 -19.59 -14.41 1.14
C LEU A 5 -19.22 -13.01 1.67
N LEU A 6 -20.22 -12.25 2.14
CA LEU A 6 -20.02 -10.92 2.69
C LEU A 6 -19.15 -10.95 3.95
N ASP A 7 -19.42 -11.91 4.85
CA ASP A 7 -18.62 -12.12 6.06
C ASP A 7 -17.19 -12.56 5.75
N TRP A 8 -16.99 -13.38 4.73
CA TRP A 8 -15.65 -13.76 4.28
C TRP A 8 -14.89 -12.56 3.72
N MET A 9 -15.53 -11.72 2.91
CA MET A 9 -14.93 -10.49 2.36
C MET A 9 -14.57 -9.47 3.45
N HIS A 10 -15.44 -9.24 4.43
CA HIS A 10 -15.14 -8.36 5.56
C HIS A 10 -13.95 -8.88 6.39
N ARG A 11 -13.85 -10.20 6.61
CA ARG A 11 -12.71 -10.79 7.30
C ARG A 11 -11.41 -10.67 6.51
N GLU A 12 -11.48 -10.81 5.18
CA GLU A 12 -10.30 -10.68 4.33
C GLU A 12 -9.83 -9.23 4.21
N ALA A 13 -10.75 -8.27 4.14
CA ALA A 13 -10.47 -6.84 4.22
C ALA A 13 -9.81 -6.45 5.55
N ALA A 14 -10.30 -6.99 6.68
CA ALA A 14 -9.70 -6.76 7.99
C ALA A 14 -8.26 -7.32 8.06
N ARG A 15 -8.02 -8.53 7.54
CA ARG A 15 -6.67 -9.12 7.47
C ARG A 15 -5.71 -8.32 6.58
N ALA A 16 -6.22 -7.74 5.48
CA ALA A 16 -5.42 -6.89 4.62
C ALA A 16 -5.07 -5.56 5.30
N ALA A 17 -6.00 -4.97 6.05
CA ALA A 17 -5.77 -3.77 6.85
C ALA A 17 -4.71 -4.02 7.94
N ASP A 18 -4.79 -5.14 8.66
CA ASP A 18 -3.80 -5.52 9.68
C ASP A 18 -2.40 -5.70 9.08
N LYS A 19 -2.29 -6.36 7.91
CA LYS A 19 -1.01 -6.51 7.20
C LYS A 19 -0.43 -5.18 6.74
N ASN A 20 -1.27 -4.27 6.25
CA ASN A 20 -0.83 -2.93 5.86
C ASN A 20 -0.34 -2.12 7.06
N ALA A 21 -1.04 -2.18 8.19
CA ALA A 21 -0.62 -1.54 9.44
C ALA A 21 0.73 -2.09 9.94
N ASP A 22 0.92 -3.41 9.87
CA ASP A 22 2.20 -4.06 10.20
C ASP A 22 3.33 -3.63 9.27
N HIS A 23 3.07 -3.53 7.96
CA HIS A 23 4.05 -3.03 6.99
C HIS A 23 4.41 -1.56 7.23
N GLU A 24 3.41 -0.71 7.51
CA GLU A 24 3.65 0.70 7.82
C GLU A 24 4.44 0.87 9.12
N LYS A 25 4.16 0.05 10.14
CA LYS A 25 4.95 0.03 11.37
C LYS A 25 6.41 -0.34 11.11
N LYS A 26 6.66 -1.38 10.31
CA LYS A 26 8.02 -1.79 9.93
C LYS A 26 8.75 -0.72 9.11
N ILE A 27 8.04 -0.04 8.21
CA ILE A 27 8.61 1.08 7.45
C ILE A 27 9.08 2.17 8.41
N LYS A 28 8.23 2.62 9.34
CA LYS A 28 8.59 3.65 10.33
C LYS A 28 9.76 3.23 11.22
N GLU A 29 9.82 1.96 11.60
CA GLU A 29 10.94 1.42 12.40
C GLU A 29 12.27 1.47 11.61
N VAL A 30 12.25 1.07 10.33
CA VAL A 30 13.45 1.12 9.47
C VAL A 30 13.83 2.57 9.12
N GLU A 31 12.86 3.45 8.87
CA GLU A 31 13.10 4.89 8.65
C GLU A 31 13.78 5.52 9.87
N SER A 32 13.31 5.22 11.08
CA SER A 32 13.95 5.68 12.32
C SER A 32 15.40 5.19 12.44
N GLN A 33 15.67 3.93 12.08
CA GLN A 33 17.04 3.40 12.09
C GLN A 33 17.92 4.07 11.03
N LEU A 34 17.37 4.36 9.85
CA LEU A 34 18.09 5.07 8.79
C LEU A 34 18.44 6.49 9.21
N ASP A 35 17.54 7.20 9.89
CA ASP A 35 17.80 8.55 10.42
C ASP A 35 18.92 8.52 11.47
N GLU A 36 18.90 7.55 12.40
CA GLU A 36 19.98 7.37 13.39
C GLU A 36 21.34 7.11 12.72
N LEU A 37 21.37 6.26 11.69
CA LEU A 37 22.59 5.97 10.93
C LEU A 37 23.07 7.19 10.13
N LEU A 38 22.14 7.98 9.59
CA LEU A 38 22.45 9.21 8.85
C LEU A 38 23.06 10.26 9.78
N ASP A 39 22.49 10.45 10.97
CA ASP A 39 23.05 11.32 12.00
C ASP A 39 24.44 10.87 12.43
N CYS A 40 24.65 9.56 12.62
CA CYS A 40 25.98 9.01 12.89
C CYS A 40 26.98 9.33 11.76
N ALA A 41 26.57 9.17 10.50
CA ALA A 41 27.42 9.47 9.34
C ALA A 41 27.79 10.96 9.26
N ILE A 42 26.82 11.85 9.51
CA ILE A 42 27.04 13.30 9.54
C ILE A 42 28.02 13.68 10.66
N ALA A 43 27.86 13.08 11.85
CA ALA A 43 28.76 13.30 12.98
C ALA A 43 30.20 12.86 12.64
N GLN A 44 30.37 11.67 12.05
CA GLN A 44 31.67 11.15 11.60
C GLN A 44 32.30 12.06 10.53
N LEU A 45 31.51 12.53 9.55
CA LEU A 45 31.98 13.46 8.52
C LEU A 45 32.45 14.81 9.10
N ASN A 46 31.78 15.32 10.12
CA ASN A 46 32.15 16.57 10.78
C ASN A 46 33.45 16.42 11.59
N VAL A 47 33.66 15.26 12.23
CA VAL A 47 34.95 14.94 12.87
C VAL A 47 36.07 14.89 11.82
N TYR A 48 35.83 14.19 10.71
CA TYR A 48 36.77 14.12 9.60
C TYR A 48 37.14 15.51 9.06
N LYS A 49 36.16 16.38 8.81
CA LYS A 49 36.39 17.78 8.38
C LYS A 49 37.21 18.58 9.39
N LYS A 50 37.00 18.39 10.71
CA LYS A 50 37.79 19.06 11.76
C LYS A 50 39.23 18.58 11.75
N VAL A 51 39.46 17.27 11.66
CA VAL A 51 40.80 16.66 11.57
C VAL A 51 41.53 17.16 10.31
N MET A 52 40.83 17.23 9.18
CA MET A 52 41.35 17.76 7.92
C MET A 52 41.47 19.30 7.89
N GLY A 53 40.90 20.04 8.83
CA GLY A 53 41.01 21.50 8.90
C GLY A 53 42.18 21.99 9.76
N GLN A 54 42.78 21.12 10.57
CA GLN A 54 43.84 21.44 11.54
C GLN A 54 45.27 21.38 10.96
N PHE A 55 45.45 21.45 9.63
CA PHE A 55 46.77 21.35 9.02
C PHE A 55 47.71 22.52 9.38
N SER A 56 48.55 22.30 10.39
CA SER A 56 49.91 22.86 10.46
C SER A 56 50.88 21.86 11.13
N ASN A 57 51.88 21.46 10.35
CA ASN A 57 53.21 20.92 10.67
C ASN A 57 53.45 19.56 11.42
N SER A 58 54.41 18.83 10.82
CA SER A 58 55.18 17.63 11.21
C SER A 58 54.70 16.28 10.65
N ASP A 59 55.60 15.57 9.95
CA ASP A 59 55.36 14.32 9.22
C ASP A 59 54.74 13.21 10.10
N ARG A 60 55.12 13.16 11.38
CA ARG A 60 54.58 12.16 12.31
C ARG A 60 53.10 12.38 12.62
N LYS A 61 52.68 13.64 12.85
CA LYS A 61 51.26 13.98 13.05
C LYS A 61 50.46 13.80 11.77
N ALA A 62 51.04 14.12 10.62
CA ALA A 62 50.41 13.90 9.31
C ALA A 62 50.13 12.41 9.04
N HIS A 63 51.06 11.51 9.37
CA HIS A 63 50.85 10.07 9.24
C HIS A 63 49.81 9.50 10.21
N GLU A 64 49.80 9.96 11.47
CA GLU A 64 48.84 9.53 12.48
C GLU A 64 47.41 9.96 12.10
N VAL A 65 47.27 11.20 11.62
CA VAL A 65 46.00 11.72 11.08
C VAL A 65 45.56 10.98 9.82
N THR A 66 46.47 10.69 8.89
CA THR A 66 46.14 9.96 7.65
C THR A 66 45.62 8.55 7.99
N ARG A 67 46.20 7.89 9.01
CA ARG A 67 45.74 6.59 9.50
C ARG A 67 44.36 6.69 10.15
N GLU A 68 44.11 7.71 10.96
CA GLU A 68 42.80 7.97 11.58
C GLU A 68 41.72 8.23 10.51
N CYS A 69 42.05 9.04 9.49
CA CYS A 69 41.20 9.32 8.33
C CYS A 69 40.89 8.05 7.52
N ALA A 70 41.89 7.19 7.29
CA ALA A 70 41.69 5.93 6.58
C ALA A 70 40.77 4.97 7.37
N LYS A 71 40.88 4.96 8.70
CA LYS A 71 40.00 4.20 9.59
C LYS A 71 38.56 4.72 9.52
N GLN A 72 38.37 6.02 9.67
CA GLN A 72 37.03 6.64 9.58
C GLN A 72 36.39 6.45 8.20
N ASN A 73 37.17 6.51 7.11
CA ASN A 73 36.65 6.22 5.77
C ASN A 73 36.18 4.77 5.63
N LYS A 74 36.87 3.81 6.25
CA LYS A 74 36.43 2.41 6.26
C LYS A 74 35.12 2.26 7.03
N ASP A 75 35.03 2.85 8.22
CA ASP A 75 33.83 2.80 9.07
C ASP A 75 32.63 3.48 8.39
N ASN A 76 32.85 4.63 7.73
CA ASN A 76 31.84 5.33 6.94
C ASN A 76 31.36 4.50 5.75
N LEU A 77 32.27 3.78 5.08
CA LEU A 77 31.93 2.93 3.94
C LEU A 77 31.12 1.70 4.38
N GLU A 78 31.39 1.14 5.55
CA GLU A 78 30.56 0.09 6.15
C GLU A 78 29.18 0.62 6.57
N LEU A 79 29.12 1.85 7.09
CA LEU A 79 27.85 2.51 7.43
C LEU A 79 26.98 2.76 6.20
N LEU A 80 27.57 3.25 5.10
CA LEU A 80 26.88 3.46 3.83
C LEU A 80 26.30 2.16 3.26
N LYS A 81 27.00 1.02 3.41
CA LYS A 81 26.47 -0.28 3.00
C LYS A 81 25.23 -0.68 3.79
N LYS A 82 25.22 -0.45 5.11
CA LYS A 82 24.04 -0.72 5.96
C LYS A 82 22.86 0.17 5.59
N ILE A 83 23.12 1.45 5.28
CA ILE A 83 22.10 2.38 4.79
C ILE A 83 21.52 1.88 3.45
N GLU A 84 22.37 1.43 2.53
CA GLU A 84 21.94 0.87 1.24
C GLU A 84 21.09 -0.40 1.41
N GLU A 85 21.46 -1.29 2.33
CA GLU A 85 20.68 -2.48 2.68
C GLU A 85 19.32 -2.11 3.28
N GLY A 86 19.27 -1.13 4.19
CA GLY A 86 18.03 -0.61 4.75
C GLY A 86 17.10 0.00 3.69
N ALA A 87 17.66 0.80 2.77
CA ALA A 87 16.90 1.39 1.67
C ALA A 87 16.25 0.33 0.76
N LYS A 88 16.96 -0.77 0.46
CA LYS A 88 16.40 -1.90 -0.31
C LYS A 88 15.24 -2.58 0.40
N ILE A 89 15.27 -2.65 1.73
CA ILE A 89 14.19 -3.21 2.54
C ILE A 89 12.96 -2.30 2.48
N VAL A 90 13.15 -0.98 2.61
CA VAL A 90 12.07 0.01 2.48
C VAL A 90 11.41 -0.09 1.11
N GLU A 91 12.20 -0.07 0.04
CA GLU A 91 11.70 -0.19 -1.34
C GLU A 91 10.87 -1.47 -1.55
N HIS A 92 11.34 -2.60 -1.00
CA HIS A 92 10.62 -3.88 -1.07
C HIS A 92 9.24 -3.83 -0.39
N TYR A 93 9.16 -3.24 0.80
CA TYR A 93 7.89 -3.13 1.53
C TYR A 93 6.95 -2.10 0.91
N GLU A 94 7.47 -0.99 0.37
CA GLU A 94 6.67 -0.02 -0.35
C GLU A 94 6.06 -0.60 -1.62
N LYS A 95 6.83 -1.41 -2.38
CA LYS A 95 6.31 -2.15 -3.53
C LYS A 95 5.16 -3.08 -3.14
N LYS A 96 5.31 -3.85 -2.06
CA LYS A 96 4.23 -4.72 -1.54
C LYS A 96 3.00 -3.94 -1.11
N ARG A 97 3.18 -2.79 -0.44
CA ARG A 97 2.07 -1.90 -0.05
C ARG A 97 1.30 -1.42 -1.28
N LEU A 98 2.01 -0.98 -2.32
CA LEU A 98 1.40 -0.53 -3.58
C LEU A 98 0.67 -1.65 -4.33
N GLU A 99 1.19 -2.88 -4.30
CA GLU A 99 0.50 -4.05 -4.88
C GLU A 99 -0.81 -4.37 -4.14
N LEU A 100 -0.82 -4.28 -2.81
CA LEU A 100 -2.03 -4.47 -2.00
C LEU A 100 -3.05 -3.37 -2.26
N GLU A 101 -2.62 -2.11 -2.35
CA GLU A 101 -3.51 -0.99 -2.66
C GLU A 101 -4.15 -1.12 -4.05
N LYS A 102 -3.39 -1.57 -5.05
CA LYS A 102 -3.93 -1.85 -6.39
C LYS A 102 -5.02 -2.92 -6.35
N LYS A 103 -4.80 -4.01 -5.61
CA LYS A 103 -5.80 -5.07 -5.42
C LYS A 103 -7.05 -4.55 -4.74
N ARG A 104 -6.90 -3.73 -3.68
CA ARG A 104 -8.02 -3.10 -2.97
C ARG A 104 -8.88 -2.25 -3.92
N ILE A 105 -8.25 -1.43 -4.75
CA ILE A 105 -8.95 -0.59 -5.74
C ILE A 105 -9.69 -1.45 -6.79
N GLU A 106 -9.09 -2.55 -7.22
CA GLU A 106 -9.71 -3.47 -8.18
C GLU A 106 -10.91 -4.21 -7.57
N GLU A 107 -10.81 -4.66 -6.33
CA GLU A 107 -11.92 -5.27 -5.57
C GLU A 107 -13.07 -4.29 -5.35
N GLU A 108 -12.79 -3.02 -5.02
CA GLU A 108 -13.79 -1.97 -4.86
C GLU A 108 -14.54 -1.70 -6.18
N LYS A 109 -13.82 -1.67 -7.31
CA LYS A 109 -14.44 -1.56 -8.64
C LYS A 109 -15.35 -2.74 -8.96
N TYR A 110 -14.89 -3.96 -8.66
CA TYR A 110 -15.67 -5.17 -8.91
C TYR A 110 -16.96 -5.18 -8.07
N MET A 111 -16.87 -4.82 -6.80
CA MET A 111 -18.04 -4.75 -5.91
C MET A 111 -19.06 -3.74 -6.40
N LYS A 112 -18.62 -2.55 -6.81
CA LYS A 112 -19.51 -1.54 -7.36
C LYS A 112 -20.24 -2.01 -8.63
N MET A 113 -19.51 -2.64 -9.56
CA MET A 113 -20.14 -3.21 -10.77
C MET A 113 -21.17 -4.30 -10.43
N ARG A 114 -20.90 -5.11 -9.42
CA ARG A 114 -21.82 -6.14 -8.95
C ARG A 114 -23.08 -5.54 -8.34
N GLU A 115 -22.96 -4.53 -7.49
CA GLU A 115 -24.08 -3.82 -6.89
C GLU A 115 -24.97 -3.16 -7.97
N GLU A 116 -24.34 -2.50 -8.95
CA GLU A 116 -25.05 -1.90 -10.10
C GLU A 116 -25.79 -2.97 -10.94
N ALA A 117 -25.17 -4.14 -11.17
CA ALA A 117 -25.82 -5.24 -11.88
C ALA A 117 -27.00 -5.84 -11.09
N GLN A 118 -26.86 -5.99 -9.77
CA GLN A 118 -27.92 -6.50 -8.90
C GLN A 118 -29.11 -5.52 -8.85
N MET A 119 -28.85 -4.22 -8.77
CA MET A 119 -29.90 -3.19 -8.85
C MET A 119 -30.65 -3.23 -10.18
N ARG A 120 -29.94 -3.31 -11.31
CA ARG A 120 -30.58 -3.44 -12.63
C ARG A 120 -31.43 -4.70 -12.77
N LEU A 121 -30.95 -5.85 -12.26
CA LEU A 121 -31.73 -7.08 -12.28
C LEU A 121 -33.01 -6.96 -11.45
N TRP A 122 -32.93 -6.29 -10.29
CA TRP A 122 -34.11 -6.01 -9.48
C TRP A 122 -35.10 -5.09 -10.20
N GLU A 123 -34.62 -4.00 -10.81
CA GLU A 123 -35.46 -3.07 -11.59
C GLU A 123 -36.18 -3.77 -12.74
N LEU A 124 -35.49 -4.63 -13.49
CA LEU A 124 -36.08 -5.43 -14.56
C LEU A 124 -37.11 -6.44 -14.04
N GLY A 125 -36.84 -7.08 -12.90
CA GLY A 125 -37.79 -7.99 -12.27
C GLY A 125 -39.08 -7.29 -11.83
N VAL A 126 -38.97 -6.09 -11.27
CA VAL A 126 -40.13 -5.25 -10.91
C VAL A 126 -40.95 -4.87 -12.15
N GLN A 127 -40.28 -4.48 -13.25
CA GLN A 127 -40.95 -4.17 -14.51
C GLN A 127 -41.68 -5.38 -15.10
N SER A 128 -41.05 -6.56 -15.11
CA SER A 128 -41.65 -7.80 -15.61
C SER A 128 -42.92 -8.18 -14.85
N ILE A 129 -42.93 -8.03 -13.52
CA ILE A 129 -44.12 -8.30 -12.69
C ILE A 129 -45.24 -7.30 -13.02
N ALA A 130 -44.90 -6.02 -13.16
CA ALA A 130 -45.87 -4.99 -13.51
C ALA A 130 -46.49 -5.21 -14.91
N GLU A 131 -45.70 -5.68 -15.88
CA GLU A 131 -46.19 -6.04 -17.21
C GLU A 131 -47.13 -7.26 -17.16
N GLU A 132 -46.76 -8.33 -16.45
CA GLU A 132 -47.62 -9.51 -16.25
C GLU A 132 -48.95 -9.17 -15.54
N GLU A 133 -48.94 -8.29 -14.54
CA GLU A 133 -50.16 -7.83 -13.87
C GLU A 133 -51.05 -7.01 -14.81
N SER A 134 -50.46 -6.25 -15.75
CA SER A 134 -51.19 -5.46 -16.74
C SER A 134 -51.87 -6.32 -17.81
N GLU A 135 -51.20 -7.39 -18.26
CA GLU A 135 -51.75 -8.34 -19.24
C GLU A 135 -52.91 -9.16 -18.64
N ASN A 136 -52.84 -9.49 -17.34
CA ASN A 136 -53.92 -10.17 -16.63
C ASN A 136 -55.13 -9.28 -16.28
N MET A 137 -54.98 -7.95 -16.37
CA MET A 137 -56.04 -6.96 -16.14
C MET A 137 -56.74 -6.50 -17.43
N ALA A 138 -56.27 -6.94 -18.61
CA ALA A 138 -56.96 -6.66 -19.87
C ALA A 138 -58.31 -7.40 -19.89
N PRO A 139 -59.46 -6.70 -19.92
CA PRO A 139 -60.76 -7.35 -19.94
C PRO A 139 -60.86 -8.13 -21.25
N GLY A 140 -60.99 -9.46 -21.15
CA GLY A 140 -61.14 -10.32 -22.31
C GLY A 140 -62.25 -9.78 -23.21
N GLU A 141 -61.89 -9.45 -24.46
CA GLU A 141 -62.85 -9.12 -25.51
C GLU A 141 -63.74 -10.34 -25.73
N LYS A 142 -64.81 -10.45 -24.94
CA LYS A 142 -65.94 -11.30 -25.30
C LYS A 142 -66.65 -10.57 -26.43
N GLU A 143 -66.37 -10.99 -27.66
CA GLU A 143 -67.22 -10.66 -28.80
C GLU A 143 -68.68 -10.92 -28.41
N PRO A 144 -69.59 -9.95 -28.60
CA PRO A 144 -71.00 -10.19 -28.37
C PRO A 144 -71.47 -11.18 -29.44
N SER A 145 -71.76 -12.41 -29.01
CA SER A 145 -72.46 -13.39 -29.83
C SER A 145 -73.80 -12.81 -30.24
N SER A 146 -73.88 -12.34 -31.48
CA SER A 146 -75.11 -11.95 -32.14
C SER A 146 -75.91 -13.20 -32.48
N ARG A 147 -76.77 -13.61 -31.55
CA ARG A 147 -77.91 -14.50 -31.82
C ARG A 147 -79.13 -14.04 -31.03
N GLY A 148 -80.12 -13.54 -31.76
CA GLY A 148 -81.49 -13.36 -31.30
C GLY A 148 -82.10 -12.05 -31.75
#